data_AF-A0A8T5IEK4-F1
#
_entry.id   AF-A0A8T5IEK4-F1
#
_cell.length_a   1.000
_cell.length_b   1.000
_cell.length_c   1.000
_cell.angle_alpha   90.00
_cell.angle_beta   90.00
_cell.angle_gamma   90.00
#
_symmetry.space_group_name_H-M   'P 1'
#
loop_
_entity.id
_entity.type
_entity.pdbx_description
1 polymer ?
#
loop_
_entity_poly.entity_id
_entity_poly.type
_entity_poly.pdbx_seq_one_letter_code
_entity_poly.pdbx_strand_id
1 'polypeptide(L)'
;WNYTWDTIPDHGVGDVSEVNCGSWQPGVHMVRVEIKNAQGISTTAGVNLIRLTPIGVVDSNISDNQSMAWPVRSGGDINSESESGLYGVGSAALLIFLVCVIIGMRSKELEEGEIMETPVAMENQMLTPAAAYQQQWGQAEEAPVVVSLEELPTTVDADGITWRRHPDGKMDWFDEGSSEWHAFE
;
A
#
# COMPACT_ATOMS: atom_id res chain seq x y z
N TRP A 1 16.97 -38.58 -31.37
CA TRP A 1 15.89 -37.58 -31.29
C TRP A 1 16.37 -36.35 -32.01
N ASN A 2 15.56 -35.77 -32.88
CA ASN A 2 15.87 -34.51 -33.54
C ASN A 2 15.07 -33.40 -32.85
N TYR A 3 15.74 -32.29 -32.50
CA TYR A 3 15.17 -31.16 -31.77
C TYR A 3 15.14 -29.96 -32.69
N THR A 4 13.95 -29.44 -32.99
CA THR A 4 13.80 -28.23 -33.79
C THR A 4 13.23 -27.14 -32.89
N TRP A 5 13.98 -26.05 -32.73
CA TRP A 5 13.59 -24.94 -31.88
C TRP A 5 12.99 -23.80 -32.71
N ASP A 6 11.95 -23.19 -32.15
CA ASP A 6 11.22 -22.06 -32.71
C ASP A 6 11.07 -21.02 -31.59
N THR A 7 11.81 -19.93 -31.68
CA THR A 7 11.85 -18.87 -30.66
C THR A 7 11.41 -17.55 -31.24
N ILE A 8 10.63 -16.78 -30.48
CA ILE A 8 10.25 -15.41 -30.83
C ILE A 8 10.64 -14.49 -29.66
N PRO A 9 11.51 -13.47 -29.87
CA PRO A 9 12.32 -13.21 -31.06
C PRO A 9 13.27 -14.38 -31.40
N ASP A 10 13.74 -14.43 -32.64
CA ASP A 10 14.66 -15.48 -33.09
C ASP A 10 16.03 -15.32 -32.44
N HIS A 11 16.48 -16.36 -31.74
CA HIS A 11 17.77 -16.44 -31.06
C HIS A 11 18.77 -17.37 -31.76
N GLY A 12 18.44 -17.92 -32.92
CA GLY A 12 19.34 -18.77 -33.70
C GLY A 12 19.73 -20.07 -32.98
N VAL A 13 18.79 -20.66 -32.25
CA VAL A 13 19.01 -21.88 -31.47
C VAL A 13 19.18 -23.09 -32.40
N GLY A 14 20.28 -23.82 -32.25
CA GLY A 14 20.56 -25.04 -33.02
C GLY A 14 19.87 -26.29 -32.46
N ASP A 15 20.18 -27.46 -33.02
CA ASP A 15 19.61 -28.76 -32.62
C ASP A 15 20.22 -29.28 -31.29
N VAL A 16 19.94 -28.56 -30.19
CA VAL A 16 20.39 -28.88 -28.83
C VAL A 16 19.27 -29.49 -28.00
N SER A 17 19.62 -30.32 -27.01
CA SER A 17 18.65 -30.90 -26.07
C SER A 17 18.18 -29.90 -25.00
N GLU A 18 18.92 -28.82 -24.78
CA GLU A 18 18.65 -27.81 -23.76
C GLU A 18 19.07 -26.42 -24.27
N VAL A 19 18.28 -25.41 -23.94
CA VAL A 19 18.50 -24.02 -24.35
C VAL A 19 18.71 -23.16 -23.11
N ASN A 20 19.83 -22.46 -23.05
CA ASN A 20 20.12 -21.51 -21.97
C ASN A 20 19.62 -20.12 -22.35
N CYS A 21 18.52 -19.69 -21.74
CA CYS A 21 17.91 -18.38 -21.97
C CYS A 21 18.47 -17.25 -21.08
N GLY A 22 19.51 -17.53 -20.29
CA GLY A 22 20.06 -16.60 -19.28
C GLY A 22 20.73 -15.35 -19.87
N SER A 23 21.11 -15.38 -21.14
CA SER A 23 21.73 -14.25 -21.86
C SER A 23 20.74 -13.39 -22.67
N TRP A 24 19.47 -13.78 -22.75
CA TRP A 24 18.48 -13.06 -23.56
C TRP A 24 18.13 -11.70 -22.95
N GLN A 25 17.80 -10.70 -23.75
CA GLN A 25 17.47 -9.39 -23.18
C GLN A 25 16.17 -9.43 -22.37
N PRO A 26 15.96 -8.49 -21.42
CA PRO A 26 14.65 -8.29 -20.79
C PRO A 26 13.54 -8.15 -21.83
N GLY A 27 12.43 -8.83 -21.61
CA GLY A 27 11.42 -8.98 -22.66
C GLY A 27 10.50 -10.18 -22.48
N VAL A 28 9.61 -10.34 -23.43
CA VAL A 28 8.77 -11.53 -23.58
C VAL A 28 9.35 -12.38 -24.69
N HIS A 29 9.56 -13.66 -24.41
CA HIS A 29 10.05 -14.63 -25.37
C HIS A 29 9.13 -15.84 -25.41
N MET A 30 8.74 -16.25 -26.62
CA MET A 30 8.11 -17.54 -26.83
C MET A 30 9.20 -18.55 -27.17
N VAL A 31 9.21 -19.70 -26.50
CA VAL A 31 10.16 -20.78 -26.77
C VAL A 31 9.36 -22.03 -27.05
N ARG A 32 9.47 -22.56 -28.26
CA ARG A 32 8.80 -23.78 -28.71
C ARG A 32 9.83 -24.78 -29.22
N VAL A 33 9.66 -26.04 -28.85
CA VAL A 33 10.50 -27.14 -29.31
C VAL A 33 9.63 -28.22 -29.93
N GLU A 34 10.03 -28.70 -31.09
CA GLU A 34 9.49 -29.88 -31.73
C GLU A 34 10.53 -31.00 -31.66
N ILE A 35 10.15 -32.12 -31.04
CA ILE A 35 11.00 -33.29 -30.85
C ILE A 35 10.49 -34.39 -31.77
N LYS A 36 11.34 -34.89 -32.67
CA LYS A 36 11.01 -35.98 -33.60
C LYS A 36 11.79 -37.25 -33.26
N ASN A 37 11.06 -38.37 -33.14
CA ASN A 37 11.66 -39.70 -32.95
C ASN A 37 12.12 -40.30 -34.30
N ALA A 38 12.93 -41.36 -34.26
CA ALA A 38 13.39 -42.11 -35.43
C ALA A 38 12.21 -42.70 -36.27
N GLN A 39 11.07 -42.93 -35.63
CA GLN A 39 9.84 -43.44 -36.26
C GLN A 39 9.02 -42.33 -36.95
N GLY A 40 9.47 -41.07 -36.90
CA GLY A 40 8.81 -39.94 -37.53
C GLY A 40 7.71 -39.26 -36.71
N ILE A 41 7.37 -39.79 -35.54
CA ILE A 41 6.42 -39.16 -34.60
C ILE A 41 7.07 -37.91 -34.02
N SER A 42 6.37 -36.77 -34.08
CA SER A 42 6.78 -35.52 -33.45
C SER A 42 5.91 -35.16 -32.25
N THR A 43 6.51 -34.46 -31.30
CA THR A 43 5.86 -33.90 -30.12
C THR A 43 6.34 -32.48 -29.94
N THR A 44 5.42 -31.56 -29.69
CA THR A 44 5.74 -30.14 -29.51
C THR A 44 5.51 -29.75 -28.05
N ALA A 45 6.45 -28.99 -27.48
CA ALA A 45 6.29 -28.31 -26.20
C ALA A 45 6.61 -26.83 -26.37
N GLY A 46 5.99 -25.96 -25.57
CA GLY A 46 6.25 -24.54 -25.61
C GLY A 46 6.09 -23.86 -24.25
N VAL A 47 6.87 -22.81 -24.02
CA VAL A 47 6.87 -22.00 -22.82
C VAL A 47 6.98 -20.52 -23.18
N ASN A 48 6.26 -19.68 -22.44
CA ASN A 48 6.40 -18.23 -22.51
C ASN A 48 7.36 -17.79 -21.40
N LEU A 49 8.53 -17.31 -21.78
CA LEU A 49 9.54 -16.79 -20.87
C LEU A 49 9.38 -15.27 -20.76
N ILE A 50 9.21 -14.77 -19.54
CA ILE A 50 9.16 -13.35 -19.25
C ILE A 50 10.42 -12.98 -18.46
N ARG A 51 11.27 -12.15 -19.07
CA ARG A 51 12.48 -11.62 -18.44
C ARG A 51 12.23 -10.20 -17.97
N LEU A 52 12.23 -10.03 -16.66
CA LEU A 52 12.04 -8.74 -16.04
C LEU A 52 13.31 -7.88 -16.20
N THR A 53 13.13 -6.57 -16.32
CA THR A 53 14.25 -5.63 -16.31
C THR A 53 14.96 -5.65 -14.94
N PRO A 54 16.29 -5.46 -14.90
CA PRO A 54 17.05 -5.38 -13.65
C PRO A 54 16.51 -4.29 -12.72
N ILE A 55 16.56 -4.55 -11.41
CA ILE A 55 16.18 -3.59 -10.38
C ILE A 55 17.47 -2.93 -9.89
N GLY A 56 17.64 -1.61 -10.10
CA GLY A 56 18.79 -0.84 -9.64
C GLY A 56 19.63 -0.24 -10.75
N VAL A 57 20.87 0.15 -10.42
CA VAL A 57 21.81 0.77 -11.36
C VAL A 57 22.11 -0.24 -12.46
N VAL A 58 21.60 0.04 -13.66
CA VAL A 58 21.91 -0.72 -14.86
C VAL A 58 23.42 -0.61 -15.08
N ASP A 59 24.13 -1.73 -15.17
CA ASP A 59 25.57 -1.74 -15.42
C ASP A 59 25.90 -0.78 -16.56
N SER A 60 26.92 0.07 -16.39
CA SER A 60 27.34 1.12 -17.34
C SER A 60 27.73 0.63 -18.74
N ASN A 61 27.67 -0.68 -18.96
CA ASN A 61 27.88 -1.37 -20.23
C ASN A 61 26.60 -1.48 -21.09
N ILE A 62 25.43 -1.16 -20.53
CA ILE A 62 24.17 -1.11 -21.27
C ILE A 62 23.97 0.32 -21.73
N SER A 63 24.01 0.54 -23.04
CA SER A 63 23.71 1.86 -23.60
C SER A 63 22.24 2.20 -23.42
N ASP A 64 21.94 3.49 -23.22
CA ASP A 64 20.57 4.00 -23.06
C ASP A 64 19.64 3.58 -24.22
N ASN A 65 20.20 3.39 -25.42
CA ASN A 65 19.45 2.92 -26.58
C ASN A 65 18.97 1.46 -26.44
N GLN A 66 19.72 0.61 -25.75
CA GLN A 66 19.32 -0.79 -25.51
C GLN A 66 18.24 -0.90 -24.45
N SER A 67 18.26 -0.05 -23.43
CA SER A 67 17.26 -0.04 -22.36
C SER A 67 15.93 0.56 -22.79
N MET A 68 15.92 1.47 -23.79
CA MET A 68 14.68 2.03 -24.35
C MET A 68 13.77 1.00 -25.04
N ALA A 69 14.32 -0.12 -25.50
CA ALA A 69 13.54 -1.19 -26.13
C ALA A 69 12.93 -2.18 -25.12
N TRP A 70 13.26 -2.05 -23.83
CA TRP A 70 12.79 -2.98 -22.81
C TRP A 70 11.37 -2.66 -22.34
N PRO A 71 10.60 -3.68 -21.91
CA PRO A 71 9.31 -3.45 -21.29
C PRO A 71 9.45 -2.55 -20.05
N VAL A 72 8.55 -1.57 -19.94
CA VAL A 72 8.45 -0.75 -18.73
C VAL A 72 7.92 -1.63 -17.60
N ARG A 73 8.69 -1.74 -16.51
CA ARG A 73 8.20 -2.30 -15.25
C ARG A 73 7.28 -1.27 -14.60
N SER A 74 6.11 -1.69 -14.12
CA SER A 74 5.39 -0.87 -13.13
C SER A 74 6.28 -0.73 -11.90
N GLY A 75 6.41 0.50 -11.39
CA GLY A 75 7.18 0.82 -10.19
C GLY A 75 6.51 0.31 -8.92
N GLY A 76 6.10 -0.97 -8.89
CA GLY A 76 5.57 -1.61 -7.69
C GLY A 76 6.55 -1.44 -6.53
N ASP A 77 6.00 -1.34 -5.31
CA ASP A 77 6.65 -0.93 -4.06
C ASP A 77 8.18 -1.04 -4.06
N ILE A 78 8.84 -0.03 -4.62
CA ILE A 78 10.26 0.26 -4.35
C ILE A 78 10.38 0.94 -2.99
N ASN A 79 9.57 0.52 -2.02
CA ASN A 79 9.84 0.81 -0.64
C ASN A 79 10.96 -0.16 -0.29
N SER A 80 12.21 0.26 -0.51
CA SER A 80 13.28 -0.20 0.38
C SER A 80 12.75 0.07 1.76
N GLU A 81 12.24 -0.97 2.42
CA GLU A 81 11.77 -0.93 3.80
C GLU A 81 12.96 -0.41 4.57
N SER A 82 12.92 0.89 4.83
CA SER A 82 14.10 1.61 5.26
C SER A 82 14.37 1.08 6.65
N GLU A 83 15.53 0.46 6.83
CA GLU A 83 15.98 -0.10 8.11
C GLU A 83 15.99 0.98 9.22
N SER A 84 15.86 2.27 8.86
CA SER A 84 15.67 3.42 9.73
C SER A 84 14.25 3.60 10.30
N GLY A 85 13.23 2.88 9.82
CA GLY A 85 11.85 3.01 10.30
C GLY A 85 11.70 2.66 11.78
N LEU A 86 12.42 1.65 12.26
CA LEU A 86 12.38 1.23 13.67
C LEU A 86 13.00 2.29 14.60
N TYR A 87 14.12 2.90 14.19
CA TYR A 87 14.76 3.97 14.95
C TYR A 87 13.93 5.26 14.94
N GLY A 88 13.24 5.55 13.84
CA GLY A 88 12.33 6.71 13.73
C GLY A 88 11.14 6.59 14.68
N VAL A 89 10.45 5.46 14.67
CA VAL A 89 9.27 5.23 15.54
C VAL A 89 9.69 5.14 17.02
N GLY A 90 10.78 4.43 17.31
CA GLY A 90 11.27 4.26 18.69
C GLY A 90 11.72 5.58 19.34
N SER A 91 12.41 6.45 18.59
CA SER A 91 12.88 7.75 19.12
C SER A 91 11.74 8.73 19.38
N ALA A 92 10.74 8.79 18.51
CA ALA A 92 9.56 9.63 18.71
C ALA A 92 8.76 9.20 19.97
N ALA A 93 8.56 7.90 20.15
CA ALA A 93 7.85 7.37 21.33
C ALA A 93 8.60 7.66 22.64
N LEU A 94 9.94 7.54 22.65
CA LEU A 94 10.77 7.84 23.82
C LEU A 94 10.67 9.32 24.21
N LEU A 95 10.72 10.24 23.25
CA LEU A 95 10.61 11.68 23.51
C LEU A 95 9.27 12.04 24.15
N ILE A 96 8.16 11.48 23.63
CA ILE A 96 6.83 11.70 24.20
C ILE A 96 6.76 11.16 25.64
N PHE A 97 7.27 9.95 25.87
CA PHE A 97 7.33 9.35 27.21
C PHE A 97 8.10 10.24 28.20
N LEU A 98 9.25 10.77 27.80
CA LEU A 98 10.09 11.63 28.64
C LEU A 98 9.38 12.94 29.01
N VAL A 99 8.69 13.55 28.03
CA VAL A 99 7.87 14.76 28.28
C VAL A 99 6.74 14.47 29.28
N CYS A 100 6.04 13.35 29.13
CA CYS A 100 4.99 12.94 30.08
C CYS A 100 5.55 12.73 31.50
N VAL A 101 6.74 12.12 31.64
CA VAL A 101 7.40 11.94 32.94
C VAL A 101 7.76 13.28 33.57
N ILE A 102 8.31 14.24 32.79
CA ILE A 102 8.65 15.57 33.30
C ILE A 102 7.39 16.29 33.81
N ILE A 103 6.30 16.27 33.05
CA ILE A 103 5.04 16.91 33.44
C ILE A 103 4.47 16.23 34.71
N GLY A 104 4.48 14.90 34.78
CA GLY A 104 4.00 14.14 35.94
C GLY A 104 4.86 14.31 37.19
N MET A 105 6.18 14.51 37.05
CA MET A 105 7.05 14.85 38.17
C MET A 105 6.77 16.27 38.69
N ARG A 106 6.49 17.22 37.79
CA ARG A 106 6.10 18.59 38.16
C ARG A 106 4.75 18.67 38.88
N SER A 107 3.79 17.81 38.54
CA SER A 107 2.48 17.81 39.19
C SER A 107 2.51 17.22 40.60
N LYS A 108 3.43 16.27 40.89
CA LYS A 108 3.60 15.72 42.24
C LYS A 108 4.15 16.73 43.25
N GLU A 109 5.02 17.65 42.82
CA GLU A 109 5.52 18.72 43.68
C GLU A 109 4.43 19.75 44.06
N LEU A 110 3.33 19.83 43.30
CA LEU A 110 2.22 20.74 43.56
C LEU A 110 1.14 20.14 44.49
N GLU A 111 0.96 18.82 44.51
CA GLU A 111 -0.01 18.16 45.41
C GLU A 111 0.50 18.00 46.85
N GLU A 112 1.81 17.94 47.08
CA GLU A 112 2.36 17.79 48.44
C GLU A 112 2.37 19.10 49.26
N GLY A 113 1.99 20.23 48.66
CA GLY A 113 2.05 21.57 49.29
C GLY A 113 0.77 22.05 49.99
N GLU A 114 -0.38 21.41 49.82
CA GLU A 114 -1.67 21.94 50.32
C GLU A 114 -2.56 20.84 50.92
N ILE A 115 -2.12 20.23 52.01
CA ILE A 115 -2.99 19.38 52.84
C ILE A 115 -2.73 19.69 54.32
N MET A 116 -3.19 20.86 54.78
CA MET A 116 -3.32 21.17 56.21
C MET A 116 -4.67 21.86 56.47
N GLU A 117 -5.59 21.07 57.03
CA GLU A 117 -6.71 21.41 57.92
C GLU A 117 -7.83 22.32 57.36
N THR A 118 -9.08 21.86 57.19
CA THR A 118 -10.04 21.58 58.28
C THR A 118 -11.37 21.05 57.70
N PRO A 119 -12.20 20.30 58.46
CA PRO A 119 -13.42 19.67 57.94
C PRO A 119 -14.65 20.58 58.10
N VAL A 120 -15.49 20.70 57.07
CA VAL A 120 -16.85 21.26 57.20
C VAL A 120 -17.89 20.35 56.53
N ALA A 121 -18.97 20.19 57.29
CA ALA A 121 -20.13 19.32 57.20
C ALA A 121 -20.81 19.08 55.83
N MET A 122 -21.13 17.80 55.62
CA MET A 122 -22.28 17.20 54.95
C MET A 122 -23.38 18.15 54.43
N GLU A 123 -23.59 18.14 53.10
CA GLU A 123 -24.93 18.22 52.52
C GLU A 123 -25.08 17.12 51.46
N ASN A 124 -25.79 16.06 51.83
CA ASN A 124 -26.13 14.96 50.93
C ASN A 124 -27.26 15.40 50.01
N GLN A 125 -26.94 15.92 48.82
CA GLN A 125 -27.95 16.05 47.77
C GLN A 125 -28.00 14.73 46.98
N MET A 126 -28.81 13.80 47.48
CA MET A 126 -29.17 12.57 46.77
C MET A 126 -29.85 12.92 45.45
N LEU A 127 -29.13 12.79 44.33
CA LEU A 127 -29.73 12.76 43.00
C LEU A 127 -30.56 11.48 42.89
N THR A 128 -31.84 11.63 42.55
CA THR A 128 -32.71 10.48 42.29
C THR A 128 -32.23 9.74 41.04
N PRO A 129 -32.46 8.41 40.91
CA PRO A 129 -31.97 7.62 39.77
C PRO A 129 -32.42 8.16 38.40
N ALA A 130 -33.55 8.86 38.35
CA ALA A 130 -34.08 9.48 37.13
C ALA A 130 -33.26 10.71 36.68
N ALA A 131 -32.74 11.51 37.62
CA ALA A 131 -31.89 12.66 37.30
C ALA A 131 -30.49 12.22 36.84
N ALA A 132 -29.98 11.12 37.38
CA ALA A 132 -28.73 10.50 36.90
C ALA A 132 -28.86 9.91 35.48
N TYR A 133 -30.03 9.35 35.13
CA TYR A 133 -30.26 8.80 33.79
C TYR A 133 -30.32 9.88 32.70
N GLN A 134 -30.92 11.05 32.99
CA GLN A 134 -30.94 12.17 32.04
C GLN A 134 -29.56 12.79 31.80
N GLN A 135 -28.67 12.82 32.79
CA GLN A 135 -27.28 13.26 32.55
C GLN A 135 -26.48 12.21 31.79
N GLN A 136 -26.79 10.92 31.96
CA GLN A 136 -26.11 9.86 31.22
C GLN A 136 -26.58 9.75 29.77
N TRP A 137 -27.85 10.09 29.47
CA TRP A 137 -28.45 9.96 28.13
C TRP A 137 -29.56 10.99 27.88
N GLY A 138 -29.20 12.25 27.63
CA GLY A 138 -30.21 13.27 27.41
C GLY A 138 -29.75 14.61 26.84
N GLN A 139 -29.12 14.63 25.67
CA GLN A 139 -29.57 15.49 24.57
C GLN A 139 -29.36 14.75 23.24
N ALA A 140 -30.44 14.66 22.47
CA ALA A 140 -30.37 14.41 21.03
C ALA A 140 -29.80 15.67 20.39
N GLU A 141 -28.48 15.82 20.43
CA GLU A 141 -27.75 16.73 19.55
C GLU A 141 -27.48 15.96 18.26
N GLU A 142 -27.75 16.61 17.13
CA GLU A 142 -27.56 16.10 15.78
C GLU A 142 -26.24 15.32 15.70
N ALA A 143 -26.33 14.07 15.27
CA ALA A 143 -25.15 13.25 15.04
C ALA A 143 -24.16 14.08 14.21
N PRO A 144 -22.92 14.30 14.67
CA PRO A 144 -21.92 14.83 13.78
C PRO A 144 -21.85 13.85 12.62
N VAL A 145 -22.06 14.37 11.41
CA VAL A 145 -21.93 13.61 10.16
C VAL A 145 -20.69 12.77 10.32
N VAL A 146 -20.89 11.45 10.39
CA VAL A 146 -19.80 10.49 10.46
C VAL A 146 -18.93 10.79 9.26
N VAL A 147 -17.81 11.48 9.49
CA VAL A 147 -16.78 11.63 8.47
C VAL A 147 -16.28 10.22 8.29
N SER A 148 -16.82 9.56 7.26
CA SER A 148 -16.43 8.24 6.82
C SER A 148 -14.93 8.28 6.57
N LEU A 149 -14.16 7.79 7.54
CA LEU A 149 -12.72 7.55 7.46
C LEU A 149 -12.36 6.40 6.52
N GLU A 150 -13.34 5.85 5.80
CA GLU A 150 -13.08 5.01 4.65
C GLU A 150 -12.68 5.93 3.49
N GLU A 151 -11.38 6.14 3.30
CA GLU A 151 -10.83 6.75 2.07
C GLU A 151 -11.16 5.80 0.91
N LEU A 152 -12.36 5.94 0.36
CA LEU A 152 -12.81 5.22 -0.82
C LEU A 152 -11.80 5.46 -1.95
N PRO A 153 -11.39 4.43 -2.71
CA PRO A 153 -10.39 4.57 -3.76
C PRO A 153 -10.80 5.68 -4.73
N THR A 154 -9.93 6.68 -4.88
CA THR A 154 -10.14 7.79 -5.82
C THR A 154 -9.34 7.62 -7.10
N THR A 155 -9.90 8.05 -8.22
CA THR A 155 -9.24 8.05 -9.54
C THR A 155 -9.55 9.35 -10.26
N VAL A 156 -8.60 9.91 -11.00
CA VAL A 156 -8.80 11.11 -11.82
C VAL A 156 -8.96 10.70 -13.29
N ASP A 157 -9.97 11.23 -13.97
CA ASP A 157 -10.21 10.95 -15.40
C ASP A 157 -9.40 11.88 -16.34
N ALA A 158 -9.63 11.75 -17.65
CA ALA A 158 -8.94 12.56 -18.67
C ALA A 158 -9.36 14.04 -18.66
N ASP A 159 -10.52 14.35 -18.10
CA ASP A 159 -11.08 15.70 -17.99
C ASP A 159 -10.69 16.36 -16.65
N GLY A 160 -9.98 15.66 -15.78
CA GLY A 160 -9.49 16.14 -14.49
C GLY A 160 -10.49 15.98 -13.33
N ILE A 161 -11.60 15.27 -13.53
CA ILE A 161 -12.62 15.05 -12.51
C ILE A 161 -12.15 13.93 -11.59
N THR A 162 -12.24 14.16 -10.27
CA THR A 162 -11.93 13.14 -9.27
C THR A 162 -13.15 12.28 -9.02
N TRP A 163 -12.99 10.97 -9.14
CA TRP A 163 -14.02 9.97 -8.93
C TRP A 163 -13.70 9.14 -7.69
N ARG A 164 -14.71 8.66 -6.96
CA ARG A 164 -14.56 7.63 -5.92
C ARG A 164 -15.50 6.48 -6.20
N ARG A 165 -15.05 5.26 -5.89
CA ARG A 165 -15.84 4.04 -6.10
C ARG A 165 -16.25 3.41 -4.78
N HIS A 166 -17.55 3.14 -4.64
CA HIS A 166 -18.13 2.45 -3.49
C HIS A 166 -17.99 0.92 -3.61
N PRO A 167 -18.03 0.16 -2.49
CA PRO A 167 -18.02 -1.30 -2.50
C PRO A 167 -19.21 -1.92 -3.24
N ASP A 168 -20.33 -1.21 -3.31
CA ASP A 168 -21.53 -1.62 -4.05
C ASP A 168 -21.43 -1.35 -5.58
N GLY A 169 -20.32 -0.76 -6.03
CA GLY A 169 -20.05 -0.45 -7.43
C GLY A 169 -20.54 0.92 -7.88
N LYS A 170 -21.18 1.72 -7.02
CA LYS A 170 -21.55 3.10 -7.36
C LYS A 170 -20.32 4.00 -7.46
N MET A 171 -20.47 5.07 -8.23
CA MET A 171 -19.45 6.07 -8.44
C MET A 171 -19.98 7.42 -7.95
N ASP A 172 -19.12 8.20 -7.31
CA ASP A 172 -19.37 9.62 -7.10
C ASP A 172 -18.25 10.43 -7.75
N TRP A 173 -18.58 11.63 -8.23
CA TRP A 173 -17.63 12.61 -8.75
C TRP A 173 -17.48 13.77 -7.76
N PHE A 174 -16.29 14.35 -7.68
CA PHE A 174 -15.99 15.47 -6.82
C PHE A 174 -16.16 16.80 -7.56
N ASP A 175 -16.93 17.72 -6.99
CA ASP A 175 -17.05 19.08 -7.48
C ASP A 175 -16.11 20.01 -6.70
N GLU A 176 -15.10 20.55 -7.37
CA GLU A 176 -14.17 21.51 -6.76
C GLU A 176 -14.87 22.83 -6.39
N GLY A 177 -15.94 23.21 -7.09
CA GLY A 177 -16.66 24.46 -6.85
C GLY A 177 -17.44 24.47 -5.53
N SER A 178 -18.02 23.33 -5.17
CA SER A 178 -18.78 23.14 -3.92
C SER A 178 -17.99 22.40 -2.84
N SER A 179 -16.85 21.79 -3.17
CA SER A 179 -16.09 20.89 -2.30
C SER A 179 -16.91 19.70 -1.79
N GLU A 180 -17.89 19.25 -2.59
CA GLU A 180 -18.80 18.16 -2.28
C GLU A 180 -18.67 17.00 -3.29
N TRP A 181 -19.07 15.81 -2.83
CA TRP A 181 -19.16 14.63 -3.69
C TRP A 181 -20.58 14.46 -4.18
N HIS A 182 -20.74 14.27 -5.49
CA HIS A 182 -22.02 14.05 -6.14
C HIS A 182 -22.12 12.63 -6.68
N ALA A 183 -23.23 11.96 -6.39
CA ALA A 183 -23.50 10.63 -6.94
C ALA A 183 -23.60 10.70 -8.47
N PHE A 184 -22.95 9.75 -9.13
CA PHE A 184 -23.09 9.52 -10.55
C PHE A 184 -24.24 8.53 -10.79
N GLU A 185 -25.24 8.96 -11.55
CA GLU A 185 -26.42 8.16 -11.91
C GLU A 185 -26.21 7.40 -13.23
#